data_AF-A0A0D0B8R7-F1
#
_entry.id   AF-A0A0D0B8R7-F1
#
_cell.length_a   1.000
_cell.length_b   1.000
_cell.length_c   1.000
_cell.angle_alpha   90.00
_cell.angle_beta   90.00
_cell.angle_gamma   90.00
#
_symmetry.space_group_name_H-M   'P 1'
#
loop_
_entity.id
_entity.type
_entity.pdbx_description
1 polymer ?
#
loop_
_entity_poly.entity_id
_entity_poly.type
_entity_poly.pdbx_seq_one_letter_code
_entity_poly.pdbx_strand_id
1 'polypeptide(L)'
;MYKYFQWLVQEILVEHGGFSDFKKDLGQPFGIEVLPLDKKDVQYPVTSINADEGTYNGNADVIESLLEQAAVSSSDLEEYLEFFHGDLSTKECIEGLKCMCTIEQTSRNHLSFLIFIPGLFHMKMASADAYA
;
A
#
# COMPACT_ATOMS: atom_id res chain seq x y z
N MET A 1 8.52 -4.00 -10.96
CA MET A 1 7.81 -4.26 -9.69
C MET A 1 8.57 -5.25 -8.80
N TYR A 2 8.84 -6.49 -9.23
CA TYR A 2 9.50 -7.52 -8.41
C TYR A 2 10.81 -7.11 -7.72
N LYS A 3 11.72 -6.40 -8.40
CA LYS A 3 12.99 -5.96 -7.80
C LYS A 3 12.82 -4.94 -6.66
N TYR A 4 11.82 -4.06 -6.75
CA TYR A 4 11.54 -3.06 -5.71
C TYR A 4 10.90 -3.68 -4.49
N PHE A 5 9.94 -4.59 -4.71
CA PHE A 5 9.33 -5.36 -3.64
C PHE A 5 10.38 -6.22 -2.93
N GLN A 6 11.27 -6.88 -3.68
CA GLN A 6 12.39 -7.63 -3.11
C GLN A 6 13.28 -6.74 -2.24
N TRP A 7 13.67 -5.56 -2.73
CA TRP A 7 14.50 -4.64 -1.94
C TRP A 7 13.78 -4.21 -0.65
N LEU A 8 12.48 -3.88 -0.72
CA LEU A 8 11.68 -3.54 0.46
C LEU A 8 11.64 -4.70 1.47
N VAL A 9 11.47 -5.94 1.02
CA VAL A 9 11.53 -7.11 1.90
C VAL A 9 12.90 -7.22 2.56
N GLN A 10 13.99 -7.07 1.79
CA GLN A 10 15.35 -7.13 2.31
C GLN A 10 15.62 -6.02 3.34
N GLU A 11 15.16 -4.81 3.09
CA GLU A 11 15.30 -3.67 4.01
C GLU A 11 14.60 -3.94 5.34
N ILE A 12 13.36 -4.43 5.29
CA ILE A 12 12.60 -4.80 6.48
C ILE A 12 13.32 -5.90 7.28
N LEU A 13 13.89 -6.90 6.61
CA LEU A 13 14.64 -7.98 7.28
C LEU A 13 15.94 -7.45 7.94
N VAL A 14 16.65 -6.55 7.27
CA VAL A 14 17.88 -5.94 7.78
C VAL A 14 17.59 -5.03 8.98
N GLU A 15 16.58 -4.17 8.90
CA GLU A 15 16.28 -3.18 9.94
C GLU A 15 15.45 -3.76 11.10
N HIS A 16 14.63 -4.79 10.84
CA HIS A 16 13.65 -5.29 11.81
C HIS A 16 13.61 -6.81 11.99
N GLY A 17 14.29 -7.58 11.13
CA GLY A 17 14.29 -9.04 11.13
C GLY A 17 15.54 -9.70 11.74
N GLY A 18 16.47 -8.93 12.30
CA GLY A 18 17.70 -9.47 12.91
C GLY A 18 18.85 -9.71 11.94
N PHE A 19 18.74 -9.26 10.68
CA PHE A 19 19.78 -9.38 9.65
C PHE A 19 20.67 -8.12 9.56
N SER A 20 20.91 -7.45 10.69
CA SER A 20 21.62 -6.17 10.74
C SER A 20 23.03 -6.21 10.17
N ASP A 21 23.66 -7.39 10.11
CA ASP A 21 24.99 -7.59 9.53
C ASP A 21 25.03 -7.25 8.03
N PHE A 22 23.91 -7.43 7.32
CA PHE A 22 23.78 -7.17 5.88
C PHE A 22 23.47 -5.70 5.55
N LYS A 23 23.42 -4.80 6.54
CA LYS A 23 23.13 -3.37 6.33
C LYS A 23 24.11 -2.70 5.37
N LYS A 24 25.36 -3.17 5.32
CA LYS A 24 26.38 -2.67 4.39
C LYS A 24 26.15 -3.15 2.95
N ASP A 25 25.47 -4.27 2.77
CA ASP A 25 25.25 -4.94 1.47
C ASP A 25 23.90 -4.59 0.84
N LEU A 26 22.92 -4.14 1.64
CA LEU A 26 21.57 -3.77 1.19
C LEU A 26 21.56 -2.69 0.10
N GLY A 27 22.51 -1.75 0.20
CA GLY A 27 22.59 -0.60 -0.72
C GLY A 27 21.37 0.32 -0.62
N GLN A 28 21.19 1.16 -1.64
CA GLN A 28 20.04 2.03 -1.79
C GLN A 28 19.02 1.41 -2.76
N PRO A 29 17.71 1.71 -2.62
CA PRO A 29 16.75 1.28 -3.61
C PRO A 29 17.10 1.90 -4.97
N PHE A 30 16.89 1.16 -6.05
CA PHE A 30 17.12 1.68 -7.40
C PHE A 30 16.09 2.77 -7.70
N GLY A 31 16.49 4.04 -7.66
CA GLY A 31 15.62 5.16 -8.01
C GLY A 31 15.59 5.39 -9.52
N ILE A 32 14.44 5.22 -10.16
CA ILE A 32 14.21 5.77 -11.51
C ILE A 32 13.90 7.26 -11.40
N GLU A 33 13.02 7.59 -10.46
CA GLU A 33 12.57 8.95 -10.18
C GLU A 33 12.26 9.03 -8.68
N VAL A 34 12.84 10.02 -8.01
CA VAL A 34 12.63 10.23 -6.57
C VAL A 34 11.44 11.17 -6.43
N LEU A 35 10.34 10.67 -5.88
CA LEU A 35 9.20 11.53 -5.54
C LEU A 35 9.65 12.51 -4.44
N PRO A 36 9.35 13.82 -4.56
CA PRO A 36 9.65 14.77 -3.51
C PRO A 36 8.92 14.34 -2.23
N LEU A 37 9.71 14.07 -1.18
CA LEU A 37 9.17 13.63 0.09
C LEU A 37 8.90 14.86 0.96
N ASP A 38 7.66 15.34 0.93
CA ASP A 38 7.17 16.28 1.93
C ASP A 38 6.55 15.49 3.08
N LYS A 39 7.35 15.20 4.09
CA LYS A 39 6.87 14.50 5.28
C LYS A 39 5.79 15.35 5.96
N LYS A 40 4.55 14.86 5.92
CA LYS A 40 3.44 15.43 6.69
C LYS A 40 3.51 14.86 8.10
N ASP A 41 4.01 15.65 9.05
CA ASP A 41 4.03 15.26 10.47
C ASP A 41 2.65 15.32 11.14
N VAL A 42 1.64 15.84 10.41
CA VAL A 42 0.26 15.95 10.88
C VAL A 42 -0.55 14.79 10.31
N GLN A 43 -1.14 14.00 11.21
CA GLN A 43 -2.13 12.99 10.86
C GLN A 43 -3.53 13.56 11.04
N TYR A 44 -4.40 13.31 10.06
CA TYR A 44 -5.80 13.72 10.12
C TYR A 44 -6.64 12.48 10.36
N PRO A 45 -7.24 12.31 11.55
CA PRO A 45 -8.10 11.18 11.80
C PRO A 45 -9.36 11.29 10.94
N VAL A 46 -9.71 10.17 10.32
CA VAL A 46 -10.99 10.01 9.61
C VAL A 46 -12.07 9.58 10.59
N THR A 47 -13.32 9.82 10.21
CA THR A 47 -14.48 9.29 10.94
C THR A 47 -14.62 7.79 10.71
N SER A 48 -15.33 7.12 11.63
CA SER A 48 -15.58 5.68 11.52
C SER A 48 -16.36 5.35 10.26
N ILE A 49 -15.93 4.30 9.57
CA ILE A 49 -16.58 3.79 8.37
C ILE A 49 -17.34 2.52 8.75
N ASN A 50 -18.60 2.41 8.30
CA ASN A 50 -19.42 1.22 8.53
C ASN A 50 -19.43 0.37 7.26
N ALA A 51 -18.44 -0.50 7.11
CA ALA A 51 -18.27 -1.37 5.96
C ALA A 51 -17.76 -2.75 6.39
N ASP A 52 -18.06 -3.78 5.60
CA ASP A 52 -17.52 -5.13 5.81
C ASP A 52 -16.20 -5.31 5.04
N GLU A 53 -15.10 -4.96 5.71
CA GLU A 53 -13.73 -5.07 5.19
C GLU A 53 -13.30 -6.51 4.87
N GLY A 54 -14.11 -7.53 5.19
CA GLY A 54 -13.90 -8.91 4.77
C GLY A 54 -14.36 -9.20 3.32
N THR A 55 -14.97 -8.22 2.64
CA THR A 55 -15.55 -8.39 1.30
C THR A 55 -14.99 -7.39 0.30
N TYR A 56 -15.06 -7.72 -0.99
CA TYR A 56 -14.69 -6.79 -2.07
C TYR A 56 -15.50 -5.49 -2.01
N ASN A 57 -16.82 -5.58 -1.85
CA ASN A 57 -17.68 -4.40 -1.81
C ASN A 57 -17.39 -3.53 -0.58
N GLY A 58 -17.23 -4.13 0.61
CA GLY A 58 -16.91 -3.33 1.79
C GLY A 58 -15.53 -2.66 1.70
N ASN A 59 -14.54 -3.28 1.07
CA ASN A 59 -13.27 -2.60 0.78
C ASN A 59 -13.45 -1.43 -0.22
N ALA A 60 -14.31 -1.58 -1.23
CA ALA A 60 -14.64 -0.49 -2.14
C ALA A 60 -15.33 0.67 -1.40
N ASP A 61 -16.29 0.36 -0.50
CA ASP A 61 -16.98 1.35 0.33
C ASP A 61 -15.99 2.10 1.24
N VAL A 62 -15.00 1.40 1.81
CA VAL A 62 -13.93 2.02 2.61
C VAL A 62 -13.08 2.98 1.77
N ILE A 63 -12.64 2.55 0.59
CA ILE A 63 -11.85 3.39 -0.32
C ILE A 63 -12.64 4.65 -0.68
N GLU A 64 -13.89 4.51 -1.09
CA GLU A 64 -14.73 5.64 -1.47
C GLU A 64 -14.93 6.61 -0.31
N SER A 65 -15.26 6.09 0.88
CA SER A 65 -15.45 6.92 2.07
C SER A 65 -14.17 7.66 2.48
N LEU A 66 -12.99 7.03 2.38
CA LEU A 66 -11.72 7.68 2.68
C LEU A 66 -11.41 8.81 1.70
N LEU A 67 -11.62 8.59 0.41
CA LEU A 67 -11.43 9.63 -0.62
C LEU A 67 -12.38 10.82 -0.41
N GLU A 68 -13.64 10.55 -0.07
CA GLU A 68 -14.61 11.59 0.25
C GLU A 68 -14.23 12.40 1.49
N GLN A 69 -13.83 11.72 2.57
CA GLN A 69 -13.43 12.37 3.82
C GLN A 69 -12.14 13.19 3.67
N ALA A 70 -11.23 12.75 2.80
CA ALA A 70 -10.03 13.49 2.43
C ALA A 70 -10.29 14.59 1.37
N ALA A 71 -11.53 14.70 0.87
CA ALA A 71 -11.93 15.61 -0.20
C ALA A 71 -11.09 15.47 -1.48
N VAL A 72 -10.69 14.23 -1.81
CA VAL A 72 -9.88 13.92 -2.99
C VAL A 72 -10.76 13.93 -4.23
N SER A 73 -10.41 14.78 -5.20
CA SER A 73 -11.14 14.90 -6.45
C SER A 73 -10.68 13.86 -7.48
N SER A 74 -11.51 13.57 -8.49
CA SER A 74 -11.10 12.67 -9.58
C SER A 74 -9.88 13.17 -10.35
N SER A 75 -9.68 14.49 -10.46
CA SER A 75 -8.48 15.05 -11.07
C SER A 75 -7.22 14.77 -10.25
N ASP A 76 -7.32 14.78 -8.92
CA ASP A 76 -6.19 14.42 -8.05
C ASP A 76 -5.79 12.96 -8.28
N LEU A 77 -6.77 12.06 -8.49
CA LEU A 77 -6.52 10.64 -8.76
C LEU A 77 -5.90 10.34 -10.13
N GLU A 78 -5.90 11.30 -11.05
CA GLU A 78 -5.19 11.17 -12.33
C GLU A 78 -3.72 11.65 -12.23
N GLU A 79 -3.40 12.47 -11.22
CA GLU A 79 -2.08 13.08 -11.04
C GLU A 79 -1.27 12.43 -9.91
N TYR A 80 -1.94 11.97 -8.86
CA TYR A 80 -1.33 11.46 -7.63
C TYR A 80 -1.60 9.97 -7.41
N LEU A 81 -0.69 9.34 -6.68
CA LEU A 81 -0.81 7.95 -6.22
C LEU A 81 -1.20 7.95 -4.75
N GLU A 82 -2.12 7.05 -4.38
CA GLU A 82 -2.54 6.84 -3.00
C GLU A 82 -1.92 5.56 -2.46
N PHE A 83 -1.17 5.68 -1.36
CA PHE A 83 -0.57 4.54 -0.68
C PHE A 83 -1.50 4.01 0.40
N PHE A 84 -1.94 2.77 0.24
CA PHE A 84 -2.86 2.11 1.15
C PHE A 84 -2.13 1.10 2.03
N HIS A 85 -2.40 1.14 3.33
CA HIS A 85 -1.96 0.14 4.29
C HIS A 85 -3.15 -0.65 4.80
N GLY A 86 -2.94 -1.93 5.07
CA GLY A 86 -3.97 -2.83 5.59
C GLY A 86 -3.39 -4.21 5.85
N ASP A 87 -4.27 -5.19 6.02
CA ASP A 87 -3.86 -6.58 6.10
C ASP A 87 -3.77 -7.28 4.75
N LEU A 88 -3.36 -8.55 4.78
CA LEU A 88 -3.21 -9.33 3.55
C LEU A 88 -4.56 -9.55 2.86
N SER A 89 -5.65 -9.70 3.62
CA SER A 89 -7.00 -9.76 3.04
C SER A 89 -7.39 -8.45 2.37
N THR A 90 -7.05 -7.29 2.96
CA THR A 90 -7.24 -5.97 2.32
C THR A 90 -6.50 -5.93 0.98
N LYS A 91 -5.24 -6.38 0.94
CA LYS A 91 -4.46 -6.44 -0.31
C LYS A 91 -5.16 -7.28 -1.37
N GLU A 92 -5.57 -8.50 -1.02
CA GLU A 92 -6.24 -9.41 -1.94
C GLU A 92 -7.54 -8.80 -2.47
N CYS A 93 -8.30 -8.13 -1.60
CA CYS A 93 -9.51 -7.41 -1.98
C CYS A 93 -9.21 -6.28 -2.97
N ILE A 94 -8.22 -5.43 -2.70
CA ILE A 94 -7.83 -4.32 -3.58
C ILE A 94 -7.38 -4.84 -4.95
N GLU A 95 -6.52 -5.85 -4.99
CA GLU A 95 -6.04 -6.42 -6.25
C GLU A 95 -7.19 -7.04 -7.07
N GLY A 96 -8.12 -7.74 -6.41
CA GLY A 96 -9.29 -8.27 -7.08
C GLY A 96 -10.23 -7.18 -7.60
N LEU A 97 -10.44 -6.08 -6.85
CA LEU A 97 -11.19 -4.92 -7.33
C LEU A 97 -10.55 -4.31 -8.58
N LYS A 98 -9.23 -4.08 -8.57
CA LYS A 98 -8.50 -3.57 -9.74
C LYS A 98 -8.67 -4.49 -10.95
N CYS A 99 -8.58 -5.80 -10.74
CA CYS A 99 -8.82 -6.79 -11.78
C CYS A 99 -10.25 -6.71 -12.36
N MET A 100 -11.27 -6.59 -11.49
CA MET A 100 -12.66 -6.44 -11.92
C MET A 100 -12.92 -5.14 -12.69
N CYS A 101 -12.18 -4.07 -12.36
CA CYS A 101 -12.30 -2.75 -12.97
C CYS A 101 -11.40 -2.53 -14.20
N THR A 102 -10.76 -3.58 -14.75
CA THR A 102 -9.75 -3.44 -15.83
C THR A 102 -10.29 -2.77 -17.12
N ILE A 103 -11.59 -2.85 -17.38
CA ILE A 103 -12.21 -2.28 -18.60
C ILE A 103 -12.64 -0.81 -18.45
N GLU A 104 -12.57 -0.29 -17.23
CA GLU A 104 -12.95 1.08 -16.90
C GLU A 104 -11.99 2.10 -17.53
N GLN A 105 -12.51 3.26 -17.91
CA GLN A 105 -11.78 4.24 -18.72
C GLN A 105 -11.11 5.35 -17.91
N THR A 106 -11.45 5.49 -16.63
CA THR A 106 -10.91 6.54 -15.74
C THR A 106 -10.03 5.93 -14.67
N SER A 107 -9.00 6.64 -14.21
CA SER A 107 -8.13 6.15 -13.14
C SER A 107 -8.90 5.91 -11.86
N ARG A 108 -9.91 6.74 -11.57
CA ARG A 108 -10.84 6.55 -10.44
C ARG A 108 -11.54 5.20 -10.52
N ASN A 109 -12.22 4.91 -11.63
CA ASN A 109 -13.00 3.68 -11.76
C ASN A 109 -12.10 2.44 -11.88
N HIS A 110 -10.94 2.57 -12.50
CA HIS A 110 -9.97 1.49 -12.65
C HIS A 110 -9.12 1.25 -11.38
N LEU A 111 -9.22 2.15 -10.38
CA LEU A 111 -8.45 2.10 -9.14
C LEU A 111 -6.93 2.06 -9.37
N SER A 112 -6.46 2.64 -10.49
CA SER A 112 -5.06 2.59 -10.91
C SER A 112 -4.14 3.39 -9.97
N PHE A 113 -4.67 4.43 -9.34
CA PHE A 113 -3.99 5.30 -8.38
C PHE A 113 -3.66 4.60 -7.06
N LEU A 114 -4.31 3.48 -6.72
CA LEU A 114 -4.10 2.77 -5.46
C LEU A 114 -2.89 1.86 -5.51
N ILE A 115 -1.98 2.03 -4.54
CA ILE A 115 -0.82 1.17 -4.31
C ILE A 115 -0.88 0.62 -2.89
N PHE A 116 -1.05 -0.69 -2.76
CA PHE A 116 -0.98 -1.35 -1.46
C PHE A 116 0.48 -1.49 -0.99
N ILE A 117 0.74 -1.05 0.25
CA ILE A 117 2.03 -1.18 0.92
C ILE A 117 1.85 -2.09 2.16
N PRO A 118 2.44 -3.30 2.16
CA PRO A 118 2.30 -4.20 3.30
C PRO A 118 2.87 -3.57 4.57
N GLY A 119 2.11 -3.66 5.66
CA GLY A 119 2.56 -3.21 6.97
C GLY A 119 3.69 -4.09 7.51
N LEU A 120 4.54 -3.50 8.36
CA LEU A 120 5.65 -4.18 9.03
C LEU A 120 5.21 -5.43 9.81
N PHE A 121 4.00 -5.41 10.38
CA PHE A 121 3.44 -6.55 11.10
C PHE A 121 3.33 -7.80 10.22
N HIS A 122 2.79 -7.68 9.00
CA HIS A 122 2.61 -8.80 8.08
C HIS A 122 3.93 -9.37 7.61
N MET A 123 4.92 -8.51 7.41
CA MET A 123 6.28 -8.93 7.06
C MET A 123 6.95 -9.71 8.20
N LYS A 124 6.74 -9.30 9.45
CA LYS A 124 7.22 -10.05 10.63
C LYS A 124 6.52 -11.39 10.77
N MET A 125 5.21 -11.46 10.57
CA MET A 125 4.45 -12.71 10.61
C MET A 125 4.90 -13.68 9.51
N ALA A 126 5.07 -13.21 8.28
CA ALA A 126 5.60 -14.03 7.18
C ALA A 126 7.03 -14.55 7.44
N SER A 127 7.80 -13.82 8.25
CA SER A 127 9.17 -14.21 8.63
C SER A 127 9.23 -15.15 9.84
N ALA A 128 8.13 -15.32 10.59
CA ALA A 128 8.10 -16.13 11.81
C ALA A 128 8.40 -17.61 11.51
N ASP A 129 7.99 -18.11 10.36
CA ASP A 129 8.19 -19.51 9.93
C ASP A 129 9.51 -19.72 9.16
N ALA A 130 10.30 -18.67 8.92
CA ALA A 130 11.55 -18.77 8.15
C ALA A 130 12.69 -19.49 8.91
N TYR A 131 12.51 -19.74 10.21
CA TYR A 131 13.49 -20.39 11.09
C TYR A 131 13.07 -21.79 11.58
N ALA A 132 12.03 -22.38 10.98
CA ALA A 132 11.61 -23.74 11.27
C ALA A 132 12.46 -24.80 10.53
#